data_AF-A0A2V6KJS3-F1
#
_entry.id   AF-A0A2V6KJS3-F1
#
_cell.length_a   1.000
_cell.length_b   1.000
_cell.length_c   1.000
_cell.angle_alpha   90.00
_cell.angle_beta   90.00
_cell.angle_gamma   90.00
#
_symmetry.space_group_name_H-M   'P 1'
#
loop_
_entity.id
_entity.type
_entity.pdbx_description
1 polymer ?
#
loop_
_entity_poly.entity_id
_entity_poly.type
_entity_poly.pdbx_seq_one_letter_code
_entity_poly.pdbx_strand_id
1 'polypeptide(L)'
;RDQLSKTTIYSPIDGTITLLNSKLGERVVATNQFAGTEVMRVADLSHMQAVVDVNENDVVNVKINDRVKITVDAYADRKFQGMVQQIANTGKTTGAGTQEEVTNFEVKIRIDDHDV
;
A
#
# COMPACT_ATOMS: atom_id res chain seq x y z
N ARG A 1 20.48 -5.88 31.99
CA ARG A 1 20.50 -4.49 31.46
C ARG A 1 20.06 -4.48 29.99
N ASP A 2 20.60 -5.36 29.16
CA ASP A 2 20.26 -5.49 27.74
C ASP A 2 18.77 -5.76 27.46
N GLN A 3 18.13 -6.67 28.21
CA GLN A 3 16.71 -7.01 28.00
C GLN A 3 15.73 -5.87 28.35
N LEU A 4 16.07 -4.99 29.28
CA LEU A 4 15.22 -3.84 29.64
C LEU A 4 15.22 -2.80 28.51
N SER A 5 16.36 -2.60 27.85
CA SER A 5 16.45 -1.70 26.69
C SER A 5 15.63 -2.20 25.50
N LYS A 6 15.49 -3.52 25.35
CA LYS A 6 14.66 -4.16 24.32
C LYS A 6 13.15 -4.08 24.60
N THR A 7 12.75 -3.56 25.77
CA THR A 7 11.34 -3.27 26.09
C THR A 7 10.87 -1.94 25.50
N THR A 8 11.79 -1.07 25.03
CA THR A 8 11.45 0.18 24.35
C THR A 8 11.60 0.02 22.84
N ILE A 9 10.49 0.09 22.12
CA ILE A 9 10.43 -0.06 20.66
C ILE A 9 10.21 1.33 20.05
N TYR A 10 11.05 1.71 19.10
CA TYR A 10 10.94 2.96 18.36
C TYR A 10 10.60 2.69 16.89
N SER A 11 9.93 3.63 16.24
CA SER A 11 9.73 3.55 14.78
C SER A 11 11.07 3.75 14.07
N PRO A 12 11.43 2.90 13.09
CA PRO A 12 12.63 3.09 12.28
C PRO A 12 12.48 4.18 11.22
N ILE A 13 11.25 4.64 10.97
CA ILE A 13 10.91 5.65 9.95
C ILE A 13 10.04 6.75 10.55
N ASP A 14 10.18 7.94 9.98
CA ASP A 14 9.21 9.02 10.16
C ASP A 14 7.94 8.69 9.38
N GLY A 15 6.78 8.95 9.97
CA GLY A 15 5.50 8.64 9.33
C GLY A 15 4.33 8.76 10.30
N THR A 16 3.16 8.37 9.81
CA THR A 16 1.91 8.38 10.59
C THR A 16 1.56 6.96 11.04
N ILE A 17 1.05 6.82 12.27
CA ILE A 17 0.56 5.53 12.76
C ILE A 17 -0.74 5.20 12.04
N THR A 18 -0.70 4.22 11.13
CA THR A 18 -1.89 3.77 10.38
C THR A 18 -2.70 2.74 11.16
N LEU A 19 -2.04 1.99 12.03
CA LEU A 19 -2.67 0.91 12.78
C LEU A 19 -1.99 0.74 14.14
N LEU A 20 -2.80 0.67 15.20
CA LEU A 20 -2.35 0.36 16.54
C LEU A 20 -2.98 -0.98 16.96
N ASN A 21 -2.23 -2.06 16.77
CA ASN A 21 -2.72 -3.41 17.05
C ASN A 21 -2.68 -3.73 18.55
N SER A 22 -1.64 -3.26 19.25
CA SER A 22 -1.48 -3.55 20.67
C SER A 22 -1.80 -2.34 21.53
N LYS A 23 -2.59 -2.56 22.58
CA LYS A 23 -3.01 -1.52 23.52
C LYS A 23 -2.41 -1.73 24.91
N LEU A 24 -2.43 -0.67 25.72
CA LEU A 24 -1.97 -0.72 27.09
C LEU A 24 -2.68 -1.84 27.86
N GLY A 25 -1.90 -2.74 28.47
CA GLY A 25 -2.41 -3.90 29.21
C GLY A 25 -2.41 -5.22 28.41
N GLU A 26 -2.12 -5.17 27.12
CA GLU A 26 -2.00 -6.37 26.28
C GLU A 26 -0.59 -6.97 26.36
N ARG A 27 -0.52 -8.32 26.33
CA ARG A 27 0.76 -9.03 26.41
C ARG A 27 1.36 -9.21 25.02
N VAL A 28 2.37 -8.41 24.71
CA VAL A 28 3.20 -8.62 23.52
C VAL A 28 4.21 -9.74 23.75
N VAL A 29 4.38 -10.60 22.77
CA VAL A 29 5.35 -11.69 22.81
C VAL A 29 6.33 -11.48 21.67
N ALA A 30 7.62 -11.40 21.99
CA ALA A 30 8.70 -11.43 21.02
C ALA A 30 9.77 -12.38 21.56
N THR A 31 9.70 -13.64 21.14
CA THR A 31 10.70 -14.66 21.49
C THR A 31 11.38 -15.15 20.22
N ASN A 32 12.59 -15.68 20.32
CA ASN A 32 13.31 -16.20 19.14
C ASN A 32 12.59 -17.36 18.42
N GLN A 33 11.54 -17.92 19.01
CA GLN A 33 10.77 -19.07 18.49
C GLN A 33 9.40 -18.68 17.92
N PHE A 34 8.86 -17.50 18.25
CA PHE A 34 7.56 -17.04 17.77
C PHE A 34 7.70 -15.68 17.09
N ALA A 35 6.98 -15.50 15.97
CA ALA A 35 6.87 -14.18 15.34
C ALA A 35 6.41 -13.15 16.38
N GLY A 36 7.14 -12.04 16.47
CA GLY A 36 6.82 -10.97 17.41
C GLY A 36 5.41 -10.40 17.17
N THR A 37 4.71 -10.03 18.24
CA THR A 37 3.42 -9.33 18.12
C THR A 37 3.61 -7.97 17.44
N GLU A 38 2.87 -7.69 16.38
CA GLU A 38 2.84 -6.36 15.75
C GLU A 38 2.23 -5.36 16.72
N VAL A 39 3.02 -4.40 17.20
CA VAL A 39 2.58 -3.39 18.18
C VAL A 39 1.87 -2.24 17.47
N MET A 40 2.52 -1.69 16.44
CA MET A 40 2.03 -0.57 15.65
C MET A 40 2.55 -0.66 14.22
N ARG A 41 1.80 -0.09 13.28
CA ARG A 41 2.20 0.10 11.90
C ARG A 41 2.35 1.59 11.63
N VAL A 42 3.56 1.98 11.20
CA VAL A 42 3.88 3.33 10.79
C VAL A 42 4.02 3.33 9.27
N ALA A 43 3.33 4.24 8.60
CA ALA A 43 3.46 4.44 7.17
C ALA A 43 3.91 5.86 6.87
N ASP A 44 4.86 5.98 5.95
CA ASP A 44 5.21 7.25 5.34
C ASP A 44 4.16 7.60 4.29
N LEU A 45 3.45 8.72 4.50
CA LEU A 45 2.41 9.22 3.60
C LEU A 45 2.95 10.24 2.60
N SER A 46 4.23 10.62 2.67
CA SER A 46 4.82 11.58 1.72
C SER A 46 4.95 11.00 0.30
N HIS A 47 5.05 9.68 0.18
CA HIS A 47 5.18 8.97 -1.09
C HIS A 47 3.93 8.12 -1.37
N MET A 48 2.81 8.78 -1.67
CA MET A 48 1.59 8.06 -1.99
C MET A 48 1.63 7.41 -3.37
N GLN A 49 1.14 6.18 -3.43
CA GLN A 49 0.93 5.44 -4.66
C GLN A 49 -0.51 4.94 -4.71
N ALA A 50 -1.14 5.09 -5.88
CA ALA A 50 -2.41 4.46 -6.19
C ALA A 50 -2.14 3.16 -6.94
N VAL A 51 -2.73 2.07 -6.46
CA VAL A 51 -2.67 0.76 -7.10
C VAL A 51 -4.03 0.50 -7.73
N VAL A 52 -4.06 0.29 -9.05
CA VAL A 52 -5.29 0.04 -9.80
C VAL A 52 -5.15 -1.23 -10.64
N ASP A 53 -6.20 -2.04 -10.67
CA ASP A 53 -6.26 -3.22 -11.51
C ASP A 53 -6.89 -2.85 -12.86
N VAL A 54 -6.13 -3.07 -13.95
CA VAL A 54 -6.54 -2.74 -15.31
C VAL A 54 -6.75 -4.04 -16.09
N ASN A 55 -7.83 -4.14 -16.88
CA ASN A 55 -8.10 -5.34 -17.66
C ASN A 55 -7.03 -5.59 -18.73
N GLU A 56 -6.80 -6.86 -19.09
CA GLU A 56 -5.87 -7.27 -20.15
C GLU A 56 -6.09 -6.54 -21.50
N ASN A 57 -7.35 -6.22 -21.83
CA ASN A 57 -7.64 -5.50 -23.07
C ASN A 57 -7.20 -4.03 -23.03
N ASP A 58 -7.26 -3.41 -21.85
CA ASP A 58 -6.99 -1.98 -21.67
C ASP A 58 -5.53 -1.69 -21.34
N VAL A 59 -4.83 -2.63 -20.68
CA VAL A 59 -3.43 -2.45 -20.25
C VAL A 59 -2.48 -2.21 -21.44
N VAL A 60 -2.83 -2.70 -22.63
CA VAL A 60 -2.07 -2.47 -23.88
C VAL A 60 -2.01 -0.98 -24.24
N ASN A 61 -3.01 -0.20 -23.84
CA ASN A 61 -3.07 1.24 -24.08
C ASN A 61 -2.35 2.08 -23.02
N VAL A 62 -1.93 1.47 -21.90
CA VAL A 62 -1.26 2.15 -20.79
C VAL A 62 0.25 2.04 -20.96
N LYS A 63 0.96 3.16 -20.80
CA LYS A 63 2.42 3.22 -20.87
C LYS A 63 3.03 3.77 -19.59
N ILE A 64 4.26 3.32 -19.31
CA ILE A 64 5.08 3.89 -18.24
C ILE A 64 5.32 5.37 -18.56
N ASN A 65 5.19 6.23 -17.54
CA ASN A 65 5.22 7.69 -17.61
C ASN A 65 3.97 8.38 -18.16
N ASP A 66 2.87 7.65 -18.39
CA ASP A 66 1.62 8.30 -18.76
C ASP A 66 1.09 9.18 -17.62
N ARG A 67 0.58 10.36 -17.99
CA ARG A 67 -0.08 11.29 -17.08
C ARG A 67 -1.48 10.81 -16.77
N VAL A 68 -1.79 10.72 -15.49
CA VAL A 68 -3.10 10.28 -15.00
C VAL A 68 -3.71 11.29 -14.07
N LYS A 69 -5.05 11.30 -14.04
CA LYS A 69 -5.84 12.15 -13.17
C LYS A 69 -6.64 11.25 -12.25
N ILE A 70 -6.42 11.38 -10.94
CA ILE A 70 -7.07 10.57 -9.93
C ILE A 70 -8.11 11.45 -9.23
N THR A 71 -9.32 10.93 -9.09
CA THR A 71 -10.42 11.53 -8.33
C THR A 71 -10.78 10.59 -7.19
N VAL A 72 -10.86 11.13 -5.97
CA VAL A 72 -11.20 10.35 -4.77
C VAL A 72 -12.55 10.84 -4.27
N ASP A 73 -13.48 9.92 -4.01
CA ASP A 73 -14.84 10.27 -3.59
C ASP A 73 -14.88 11.09 -2.30
N ALA A 74 -13.91 10.87 -1.41
CA ALA A 74 -13.73 11.64 -0.18
C ALA A 74 -13.41 13.14 -0.43
N TYR A 75 -12.89 13.48 -1.61
CA TYR A 75 -12.52 14.84 -2.00
C TYR A 75 -13.03 15.15 -3.42
N ALA A 76 -14.36 15.23 -3.56
CA ALA A 76 -15.02 15.48 -4.86
C ALA A 76 -14.51 16.72 -5.62
N ASP A 77 -14.02 17.73 -4.89
CA ASP A 77 -13.52 18.98 -5.47
C ASP A 77 -12.03 18.94 -5.85
N ARG A 78 -11.28 17.90 -5.44
CA ARG A 78 -9.84 17.77 -5.71
C ARG A 78 -9.57 16.72 -6.78
N LYS A 79 -8.78 17.10 -7.78
CA LYS A 79 -8.26 16.19 -8.81
C LYS A 79 -6.76 16.07 -8.63
N PHE A 80 -6.31 14.90 -8.20
CA PHE A 80 -4.89 14.61 -8.04
C PHE A 80 -4.28 14.30 -9.41
N GLN A 81 -3.06 14.76 -9.63
CA GLN A 81 -2.28 14.42 -10.81
C GLN A 81 -1.22 13.39 -10.41
N GLY A 82 -0.94 12.47 -11.32
CA GLY A 82 0.07 11.46 -11.10
C GLY A 82 0.63 10.91 -12.39
N MET A 83 1.53 9.95 -12.23
CA MET A 83 2.28 9.31 -13.29
C MET A 83 2.27 7.80 -13.10
N VAL A 84 2.05 7.05 -14.18
CA VAL A 84 2.25 5.59 -14.19
C VAL A 84 3.73 5.28 -13.96
N GLN A 85 4.04 4.71 -12.79
CA GLN A 85 5.41 4.37 -12.42
C GLN A 85 5.76 2.94 -12.85
N GLN A 86 4.81 2.01 -12.70
CA GLN A 86 5.04 0.60 -12.99
C GLN A 86 3.75 -0.07 -13.45
N ILE A 87 3.89 -0.97 -14.42
CA ILE A 87 2.85 -1.88 -14.87
C ILE A 87 3.34 -3.28 -14.50
N ALA A 88 2.54 -4.06 -13.77
CA ALA A 88 2.90 -5.43 -13.45
C ALA A 88 2.97 -6.26 -14.73
N ASN A 89 4.02 -7.07 -14.88
CA ASN A 89 4.16 -8.00 -16.01
C ASN A 89 3.32 -9.28 -15.82
N THR A 90 2.81 -9.52 -14.62
CA THR A 90 2.00 -10.70 -14.31
C THR A 90 0.56 -10.28 -14.06
N GLY A 91 -0.35 -10.83 -14.85
CA GLY A 91 -1.78 -10.68 -14.66
C GLY A 91 -2.26 -11.51 -13.46
N LYS A 92 -3.18 -10.96 -12.68
CA LYS A 92 -3.98 -11.67 -11.69
C LYS A 92 -5.26 -12.14 -12.36
N THR A 93 -5.38 -13.45 -12.52
CA THR A 93 -6.61 -14.07 -13.02
C THR A 93 -7.57 -14.33 -11.87
N THR A 94 -8.78 -13.77 -11.96
CA THR A 94 -9.87 -14.01 -11.01
C THR A 94 -10.91 -14.91 -11.68
N GLY A 95 -11.47 -15.88 -10.95
CA GLY A 95 -12.50 -16.77 -11.51
C GLY A 95 -11.97 -17.88 -12.41
N ALA A 96 -10.70 -18.29 -12.24
CA ALA A 96 -10.04 -19.32 -13.05
C ALA A 96 -10.89 -20.60 -13.16
N GLY A 97 -11.22 -21.01 -14.39
CA GLY A 97 -12.03 -22.19 -14.65
C GLY A 97 -13.56 -21.96 -14.64
N THR A 98 -14.01 -20.71 -14.62
CA THR A 98 -15.43 -20.32 -14.78
C THR A 98 -15.61 -19.44 -16.02
N GLN A 99 -16.85 -19.22 -16.46
CA GLN A 99 -17.16 -18.33 -17.59
C GLN A 99 -16.87 -16.84 -17.30
N GLU A 100 -16.58 -16.50 -16.03
CA GLU A 100 -16.27 -15.14 -15.57
C GLU A 100 -14.76 -14.93 -15.38
N GLU A 101 -13.92 -15.74 -16.03
CA GLU A 101 -12.47 -15.59 -15.96
C GLU A 101 -12.03 -14.24 -16.51
N VAL A 102 -11.44 -13.42 -15.64
CA VAL A 102 -10.92 -12.09 -15.98
C VAL A 102 -9.46 -11.97 -15.55
N THR A 103 -8.61 -11.57 -16.48
CA THR A 103 -7.20 -11.27 -16.24
C THR A 103 -7.03 -9.76 -16.08
N ASN A 104 -6.56 -9.33 -14.90
CA ASN A 104 -6.25 -7.94 -14.61
C ASN A 104 -4.77 -7.76 -14.31
N PHE A 105 -4.21 -6.63 -14.70
CA PHE A 105 -2.83 -6.25 -14.47
C PHE A 105 -2.79 -5.11 -13.45
N GLU A 106 -1.94 -5.27 -12.44
CA GLU A 106 -1.76 -4.26 -11.40
C GLU A 106 -0.90 -3.11 -11.94
N VAL A 107 -1.44 -1.89 -11.97
CA VAL A 107 -0.75 -0.68 -12.39
C VAL A 107 -0.53 0.20 -11.17
N LYS A 108 0.73 0.57 -10.93
CA LYS A 108 1.15 1.46 -9.84
C LYS A 108 1.35 2.86 -10.37
N ILE A 109 0.57 3.77 -9.83
CA ILE A 109 0.57 5.19 -10.15
C ILE A 109 1.16 5.94 -8.97
N ARG A 110 2.17 6.77 -9.24
CA ARG A 110 2.71 7.71 -8.25
C ARG A 110 1.90 9.00 -8.29
N ILE A 111 1.52 9.49 -7.12
CA ILE A 111 0.80 10.75 -6.98
C ILE A 111 1.84 11.87 -6.82
N ASP A 112 1.74 12.91 -7.65
CA ASP A 112 2.69 14.04 -7.63
C ASP A 112 2.23 15.18 -6.70
N ASP A 113 0.97 15.14 -6.24
CA ASP A 113 0.41 16.13 -5.32
C ASP A 113 0.96 15.88 -3.91
N HIS A 114 1.75 16.84 -3.41
CA HIS A 114 2.41 16.77 -2.09
C HIS A 114 1.55 17.35 -0.96
N ASP A 115 0.26 17.60 -1.20
CA ASP A 115 -0.63 18.32 -0.27
C ASP A 115 -1.67 17.38 0.37
N VAL A 116 -1.14 16.33 1.00
CA VAL A 116 -1.85 15.34 1.83
C VAL A 116 -1.28 15.31 3.24
#